data_AF-A0A4Q3BT67-F1
#
_entry.id   AF-A0A4Q3BT67-F1
#
_cell.length_a   1.000
_cell.length_b   1.000
_cell.length_c   1.000
_cell.angle_alpha   90.00
_cell.angle_beta   90.00
_cell.angle_gamma   90.00
#
_symmetry.space_group_name_H-M   'P 1'
#
loop_
_entity.id
_entity.type
_entity.pdbx_description
1 polymer ?
#
loop_
_entity_poly.entity_id
_entity_poly.type
_entity_poly.pdbx_seq_one_letter_code
_entity_poly.pdbx_strand_id
1 'polypeptide(L)'
;MNLVTLFVLIGSLYLVVIAYGVVRTRKRGLPPGLRLSAAAIQVIVLPAVLLVALLLTGSTAMIGAWGPVIAMLALAGTFLAICTDIVAKRVL
;
A
#
# COMPACT_ATOMS: atom_id res chain seq x y z
N MET A 1 -3.72 -16.60 17.58
CA MET A 1 -3.66 -16.12 16.19
C MET A 1 -2.30 -16.49 15.61
N ASN A 2 -2.26 -17.08 14.42
CA ASN A 2 -1.01 -17.52 13.80
C ASN A 2 -0.38 -16.37 12.98
N LEU A 3 0.93 -16.36 12.76
CA LEU A 3 1.63 -15.28 12.03
C LEU A 3 1.07 -15.06 10.61
N VAL A 4 0.70 -16.16 9.93
CA VAL A 4 0.08 -16.14 8.60
C VAL A 4 -1.24 -15.37 8.59
N THR A 5 -2.13 -15.64 9.55
CA THR A 5 -3.41 -14.92 9.69
C THR A 5 -3.20 -13.42 9.93
N LEU A 6 -2.13 -13.05 10.63
CA LEU A 6 -1.80 -11.65 10.91
C LEU A 6 -1.35 -10.92 9.63
N PHE A 7 -0.51 -11.55 8.81
CA PHE A 7 -0.08 -11.02 7.51
C PHE A 7 -1.25 -10.85 6.53
N VAL A 8 -2.14 -11.86 6.43
CA VAL A 8 -3.32 -11.78 5.55
C VAL A 8 -4.27 -10.67 6.02
N LEU A 9 -4.49 -10.54 7.33
CA LEU A 9 -5.33 -9.49 7.88
C LEU A 9 -4.78 -8.09 7.56
N ILE A 10 -3.47 -7.88 7.75
CA ILE A 10 -2.83 -6.60 7.45
C ILE A 10 -2.84 -6.32 5.93
N GLY A 11 -2.56 -7.32 5.10
CA GLY A 11 -2.65 -7.19 3.64
C GLY A 11 -4.07 -6.86 3.14
N SER A 12 -5.10 -7.39 3.81
CA SER A 12 -6.50 -7.08 3.49
C SER A 12 -6.88 -5.65 3.91
N LEU A 13 -6.46 -5.25 5.12
CA LEU A 13 -6.61 -3.88 5.62
C LEU A 13 -5.89 -2.87 4.72
N TYR A 14 -4.73 -3.23 4.18
CA TYR A 14 -3.98 -2.40 3.24
C TYR A 14 -4.81 -2.02 2.01
N LEU A 15 -5.46 -3.00 1.38
CA LEU A 15 -6.29 -2.75 0.19
C LEU A 15 -7.43 -1.76 0.50
N VAL A 16 -8.04 -1.86 1.67
CA VAL A 16 -9.08 -0.93 2.12
C VAL A 16 -8.50 0.47 2.36
N VAL A 17 -7.32 0.56 2.98
CA VAL A 17 -6.65 1.85 3.22
C VAL A 17 -6.24 2.53 1.92
N ILE A 18 -5.73 1.79 0.94
CA ILE A 18 -5.42 2.37 -0.38
C ILE A 18 -6.71 2.84 -1.06
N ALA A 19 -7.72 1.96 -1.17
CA ALA A 19 -8.95 2.28 -1.87
C ALA A 19 -9.65 3.51 -1.24
N TYR A 20 -9.73 3.56 0.08
CA TYR A 20 -10.38 4.66 0.79
C TYR A 20 -9.50 5.91 0.88
N GLY A 21 -8.20 5.74 1.12
CA GLY A 21 -7.22 6.80 1.29
C GLY A 21 -7.01 7.61 0.00
N VAL A 22 -6.81 6.92 -1.12
CA VAL A 22 -6.63 7.54 -2.44
C VAL A 22 -7.90 8.30 -2.87
N VAL A 23 -9.08 7.74 -2.62
CA VAL A 23 -10.36 8.40 -2.93
C VAL A 23 -10.62 9.59 -1.99
N ARG A 24 -10.30 9.48 -0.70
CA ARG A 24 -10.52 10.55 0.30
C ARG A 24 -9.59 11.74 0.12
N THR A 25 -8.31 11.51 -0.18
CA THR A 25 -7.34 12.58 -0.48
C THR A 25 -7.75 13.37 -1.73
N ARG A 26 -8.41 12.69 -2.69
CA ARG A 26 -9.05 13.36 -3.83
C ARG A 26 -10.23 14.24 -3.44
N LYS A 27 -11.19 13.74 -2.65
CA LYS A 27 -12.41 14.49 -2.29
C LYS A 27 -12.13 15.78 -1.50
N ARG A 28 -10.96 15.89 -0.87
CA ARG A 28 -10.54 17.09 -0.13
C ARG A 28 -10.05 18.26 -1.00
N GLY A 29 -10.02 18.13 -2.33
CA GLY A 29 -9.64 19.23 -3.23
C GLY A 29 -8.18 19.70 -3.08
N LEU A 30 -7.31 18.84 -2.54
CA LEU A 30 -5.89 19.16 -2.31
C LEU A 30 -5.18 19.51 -3.63
N PRO A 31 -4.15 20.38 -3.60
CA PRO A 31 -3.32 20.68 -4.77
C PRO A 31 -2.74 19.40 -5.41
N PRO A 32 -2.51 19.36 -6.73
CA PRO A 32 -2.07 18.15 -7.44
C PRO A 32 -0.82 17.51 -6.84
N GLY A 33 0.18 18.30 -6.44
CA GLY A 33 1.41 17.79 -5.82
C GLY A 33 1.19 17.15 -4.45
N LEU A 34 0.28 17.71 -3.64
CA LEU A 34 -0.06 17.18 -2.31
C LEU A 34 -0.94 15.93 -2.39
N ARG A 35 -1.77 15.80 -3.43
CA ARG A 35 -2.53 14.57 -3.68
C ARG A 35 -1.63 13.40 -4.03
N LEU A 36 -0.67 13.63 -4.93
CA LEU A 36 0.24 12.60 -5.40
C LEU A 36 1.15 12.11 -4.27
N SER A 37 1.70 13.04 -3.48
CA SER A 37 2.53 12.69 -2.33
C SER A 37 1.73 11.98 -1.23
N ALA A 38 0.53 12.44 -0.90
CA ALA A 38 -0.31 11.77 0.10
C ALA A 38 -0.72 10.35 -0.34
N ALA A 39 -1.06 10.16 -1.62
CA ALA A 39 -1.37 8.84 -2.17
C ALA A 39 -0.13 7.93 -2.19
N ALA A 40 1.03 8.45 -2.60
CA ALA A 40 2.29 7.70 -2.59
C ALA A 40 2.71 7.29 -1.17
N ILE A 41 2.56 8.17 -0.19
CA ILE A 41 2.84 7.88 1.22
C ILE A 41 1.89 6.78 1.73
N GLN A 42 0.59 6.86 1.45
CA GLN A 42 -0.38 5.84 1.88
C GLN A 42 -0.09 4.47 1.28
N VAL A 43 0.39 4.45 0.03
CA VAL A 43 0.80 3.22 -0.65
C VAL A 43 2.11 2.67 -0.08
N ILE A 44 3.11 3.50 0.21
CA ILE A 44 4.45 3.01 0.56
C ILE A 44 4.59 2.70 2.06
N VAL A 45 3.89 3.44 2.93
CA VAL A 45 4.06 3.32 4.38
C VAL A 45 3.71 1.93 4.89
N LEU A 46 2.59 1.35 4.45
CA LEU A 46 2.17 0.06 5.00
C LEU A 46 3.04 -1.12 4.54
N PRO A 47 3.40 -1.25 3.25
CA PRO A 47 4.37 -2.24 2.80
C PRO A 47 5.73 -2.07 3.48
N ALA A 48 6.18 -0.84 3.72
CA ALA A 48 7.41 -0.58 4.45
C ALA A 48 7.32 -1.07 5.91
N VAL A 49 6.21 -0.81 6.60
CA VAL A 49 5.97 -1.32 7.96
C VAL A 49 5.94 -2.85 7.98
N LEU A 50 5.27 -3.48 7.02
CA LEU A 50 5.23 -4.93 6.87
C LEU A 50 6.62 -5.53 6.59
N LEU A 51 7.41 -4.88 5.75
CA LEU A 51 8.78 -5.30 5.45
C LEU A 51 9.65 -5.23 6.69
N VAL A 52 9.58 -4.14 7.45
CA VAL A 52 10.32 -3.99 8.72
C VAL A 52 9.88 -5.05 9.72
N ALA A 53 8.57 -5.27 9.88
CA ALA A 53 8.07 -6.33 10.75
C ALA A 53 8.55 -7.73 10.33
N LEU A 54 8.60 -8.00 9.02
CA LEU A 54 9.12 -9.24 8.48
C LEU A 54 10.63 -9.40 8.77
N LEU A 55 11.42 -8.35 8.59
CA LEU A 55 12.86 -8.36 8.89
C LEU A 55 13.13 -8.57 10.39
N LEU A 56 12.30 -8.00 11.26
CA LEU A 56 12.40 -8.19 12.72
C LEU A 56 12.15 -9.64 13.16
N THR A 57 11.51 -10.48 12.34
CA THR A 57 11.35 -11.90 12.67
C THR A 57 12.65 -12.70 12.58
N GLY A 58 13.67 -12.18 11.87
CA GLY A 58 14.97 -12.85 11.68
C GLY A 58 14.91 -14.19 10.92
N SER A 59 13.74 -14.61 10.42
CA SER A 59 13.52 -15.90 9.77
C SER A 59 13.75 -15.80 8.27
N THR A 60 14.81 -16.44 7.77
CA THR A 60 15.10 -16.51 6.33
C THR A 60 13.98 -17.20 5.54
N ALA A 61 13.31 -18.19 6.14
CA ALA A 61 12.15 -18.87 5.55
C ALA A 61 10.94 -17.93 5.39
N MET A 62 10.64 -17.11 6.41
CA MET A 62 9.55 -16.13 6.30
C MET A 62 9.89 -15.02 5.31
N ILE A 63 11.14 -14.54 5.30
CA ILE A 63 11.60 -13.52 4.36
C ILE A 63 11.50 -14.03 2.92
N GLY A 64 11.90 -15.27 2.65
CA GLY A 64 11.79 -15.89 1.33
C GLY A 64 10.34 -16.08 0.87
N ALA A 65 9.43 -16.43 1.78
CA ALA A 65 8.02 -16.65 1.45
C ALA A 65 7.22 -15.34 1.27
N TRP A 66 7.43 -14.36 2.14
CA TRP A 66 6.61 -13.15 2.20
C TRP A 66 7.27 -11.91 1.59
N GLY A 67 8.60 -11.88 1.47
CA GLY A 67 9.34 -10.77 0.88
C GLY A 67 8.88 -10.45 -0.55
N PRO A 68 8.80 -11.44 -1.47
CA PRO A 68 8.28 -11.21 -2.82
C PRO A 68 6.83 -10.71 -2.84
N VAL A 69 5.99 -11.19 -1.91
CA VAL A 69 4.58 -10.78 -1.79
C VAL A 69 4.50 -9.31 -1.39
N ILE A 70 5.26 -8.88 -0.38
CA ILE A 70 5.30 -7.48 0.07
C ILE A 70 5.84 -6.57 -1.05
N ALA A 71 6.87 -7.02 -1.78
CA ALA A 71 7.41 -6.28 -2.92
C ALA A 71 6.36 -6.10 -4.04
N MET A 72 5.62 -7.16 -4.38
CA MET A 72 4.53 -7.08 -5.35
C MET A 72 3.37 -6.22 -4.86
N LEU A 73 3.09 -6.23 -3.55
CA LEU A 73 2.07 -5.38 -2.94
C LEU A 73 2.42 -3.88 -3.07
N ALA A 74 3.69 -3.53 -2.87
CA ALA A 74 4.19 -2.18 -3.06
C ALA A 74 4.10 -1.75 -4.53
N LEU A 75 4.53 -2.61 -5.47
CA LEU A 75 4.41 -2.36 -6.91
C LEU A 75 2.94 -2.21 -7.35
N ALA A 76 2.07 -3.10 -6.91
CA ALA A 76 0.65 -3.03 -7.23
C ALA A 76 0.03 -1.73 -6.70
N GLY A 77 0.37 -1.34 -5.47
CA GLY A 77 -0.11 -0.09 -4.89
C GLY A 77 0.38 1.15 -5.66
N THR A 78 1.64 1.17 -6.12
CA THR A 78 2.16 2.31 -6.90
C THR A 78 1.49 2.40 -8.26
N PHE A 79 1.33 1.28 -8.97
CA PHE A 79 0.55 1.24 -10.21
C PHE A 79 -0.87 1.72 -10.00
N LEU A 80 -1.54 1.26 -8.93
CA LEU A 80 -2.90 1.69 -8.62
C LEU A 80 -2.95 3.20 -8.39
N ALA A 81 -2.05 3.78 -7.60
CA ALA A 81 -2.01 5.23 -7.36
C ALA A 81 -1.82 6.02 -8.66
N ILE A 82 -0.92 5.58 -9.54
CA ILE A 82 -0.68 6.20 -10.85
C ILE A 82 -1.95 6.10 -11.73
N CYS A 83 -2.53 4.91 -11.86
CA CYS A 83 -3.75 4.70 -12.63
C CYS A 83 -4.91 5.56 -12.09
N THR A 84 -5.05 5.68 -10.76
CA THR A 84 -6.11 6.48 -10.14
C THR A 84 -5.91 7.98 -10.38
N ASP A 85 -4.67 8.45 -10.45
CA ASP A 85 -4.38 9.84 -10.82
C ASP A 85 -4.72 10.11 -12.29
N ILE A 86 -4.29 9.23 -13.20
CA ILE A 86 -4.52 9.35 -14.65
C ILE A 86 -6.02 9.26 -14.99
N VAL A 87 -6.71 8.22 -14.51
CA VAL A 87 -8.12 7.96 -14.86
C VAL A 87 -8.99 9.10 -14.37
N ALA A 88 -8.86 9.50 -13.11
CA ALA A 88 -9.74 10.55 -12.60
C ALA A 88 -9.29 11.98 -12.98
N LYS A 89 -8.21 12.18 -13.76
CA LYS A 89 -7.99 13.41 -14.55
C LYS A 89 -8.83 13.45 -15.84
N ARG A 90 -9.31 12.30 -16.32
CA ARG A 90 -10.12 12.19 -17.55
C ARG A 90 -11.62 12.13 -17.30
N VAL A 91 -12.05 11.76 -16.09
CA VAL A 91 -13.46 11.52 -15.74
C VAL A 91 -14.10 12.73 -15.03
N LEU A 92 -13.30 13.64 -14.48
CA LEU A 92 -13.71 14.91 -13.88
C LEU A 92 -13.28 16.06 -14.80
#